data_AF-A0A9E1SH60-F1
#
_entry.id   AF-A0A9E1SH60-F1
#
_cell.length_a   1.000
_cell.length_b   1.000
_cell.length_c   1.000
_cell.angle_alpha   90.00
_cell.angle_beta   90.00
_cell.angle_gamma   90.00
#
_symmetry.space_group_name_H-M   'P 1'
#
loop_
_entity.id
_entity.type
_entity.pdbx_description
1 polymer ?
#
loop_
_entity_poly.entity_id
_entity_poly.type
_entity_poly.pdbx_seq_one_letter_code
_entity_poly.pdbx_strand_id
1 'polypeptide(L)' 'MSNILNKILATKSLEISEAKKSLSIEQLKKRIFENDKPRDFIQALREKHSKALPGVIAEIKKASPSKGVIREN' A
#
# COMPACT_ATOMS: atom_id res chain seq x y z
N MET A 1 4.43 -1.54 26.94
CA MET A 1 5.57 -1.16 26.08
C MET A 1 5.06 -0.81 24.69
N SER A 2 5.34 0.39 24.18
CA SER A 2 4.93 0.81 22.83
C SER A 2 5.98 0.33 21.82
N ASN A 3 5.65 -0.63 20.95
CA ASN A 3 6.52 -1.03 19.85
C ASN A 3 6.31 -0.10 18.64
N ILE A 4 7.21 -0.19 17.64
CA ILE A 4 7.17 0.66 16.44
C ILE A 4 5.82 0.58 15.69
N LEU A 5 5.13 -0.56 15.74
CA LEU A 5 3.82 -0.74 15.11
C LEU A 5 2.76 0.16 15.74
N ASN A 6 2.73 0.30 17.07
CA ASN A 6 1.80 1.21 17.75
C ASN A 6 1.99 2.66 17.32
N LYS A 7 3.25 3.09 17.13
CA LYS A 7 3.57 4.43 16.62
C LYS A 7 3.08 4.62 15.17
N ILE A 8 3.27 3.62 14.31
CA ILE A 8 2.75 3.63 12.94
C ILE A 8 1.23 3.77 12.93
N LEU A 9 0.52 2.95 13.74
CA LEU A 9 -0.94 2.98 13.82
C LEU A 9 -1.47 4.32 14.33
N ALA A 10 -0.90 4.86 15.41
CA ALA A 10 -1.29 6.17 15.95
C ALA A 10 -1.13 7.29 14.90
N THR A 11 -0.02 7.26 14.16
CA THR A 11 0.24 8.23 13.09
C THR A 11 -0.76 8.08 11.94
N LYS A 12 -1.03 6.84 11.47
CA LYS A 12 -2.01 6.59 10.40
C LYS A 12 -3.42 7.04 10.78
N SER A 13 -3.85 6.84 12.03
CA SER A 13 -5.17 7.31 12.49
C SER A 13 -5.32 8.82 12.37
N LEU A 14 -4.29 9.59 12.73
CA LEU A 14 -4.27 11.04 12.57
C LEU A 14 -4.31 11.43 11.08
N GLU A 15 -3.48 10.82 10.24
CA GLU A 15 -3.47 11.09 8.81
C GLU A 15 -4.82 10.80 8.13
N ILE A 16 -5.48 9.69 8.50
CA ILE A 16 -6.82 9.35 7.97
C ILE A 16 -7.84 10.41 8.40
N SER A 17 -7.78 10.86 9.66
CA SER A 17 -8.66 11.92 10.16
C SER A 17 -8.49 13.21 9.36
N GLU A 18 -7.25 13.64 9.11
CA GLU A 18 -6.96 14.82 8.30
C GLU A 18 -7.37 14.64 6.83
N ALA A 19 -7.10 13.48 6.22
CA ALA A 19 -7.47 13.19 4.84
C ALA A 19 -9.00 13.22 4.63
N LYS A 20 -9.78 12.74 5.61
CA LYS A 20 -11.25 12.80 5.57
C LYS A 20 -11.81 14.23 5.57
N LYS A 21 -11.06 15.21 6.08
CA LYS A 21 -11.47 16.62 6.03
C LYS A 21 -11.35 17.21 4.63
N SER A 22 -10.40 16.75 3.82
CA SER A 22 -10.16 17.25 2.46
C SER A 22 -10.83 16.43 1.37
N LEU A 23 -11.10 15.14 1.60
CA LEU A 23 -11.76 14.25 0.66
C LEU A 23 -12.78 13.38 1.38
N SER A 24 -14.06 13.58 1.08
CA SER A 24 -15.11 12.76 1.66
C SER A 24 -15.09 11.34 1.10
N ILE A 25 -15.64 10.38 1.85
CA ILE A 25 -15.76 8.99 1.40
C ILE A 25 -16.58 8.89 0.11
N GLU A 26 -17.64 9.69 -0.03
CA GLU A 26 -18.48 9.67 -1.23
C GLU A 26 -17.74 10.21 -2.47
N GLN A 27 -16.94 11.27 -2.31
CA GLN A 27 -16.07 11.76 -3.37
C GLN A 27 -15.01 10.71 -3.74
N LEU A 28 -14.42 10.02 -2.74
CA LEU A 28 -13.46 8.95 -2.98
C LEU A 28 -14.09 7.78 -3.74
N LYS A 29 -15.29 7.33 -3.36
CA LYS A 29 -16.04 6.27 -4.08
C LYS A 29 -16.26 6.67 -5.54
N LYS A 30 -16.71 7.90 -5.81
CA LYS A 30 -16.91 8.39 -7.18
C LYS A 30 -15.63 8.30 -8.00
N ARG A 31 -14.50 8.78 -7.46
CA ARG A 31 -13.19 8.69 -8.13
C ARG A 31 -12.76 7.24 -8.40
N ILE A 32 -13.06 6.31 -7.50
CA ILE A 32 -12.75 4.88 -7.69
C ILE A 32 -13.52 4.32 -8.89
N PHE A 33 -14.78 4.71 -9.09
CA PHE A 33 -15.57 4.28 -10.25
C PHE A 33 -15.07 4.85 -11.58
N GLU A 34 -14.37 5.99 -11.54
CA GLU A 34 -13.77 6.63 -12.73
C GLU A 34 -12.41 6.01 -13.11
N ASN A 35 -11.82 5.17 -12.26
CA ASN A 35 -10.55 4.50 -12.53
C ASN A 35 -10.72 3.26 -13.41
N ASP A 36 -9.62 2.86 -14.06
CA ASP A 36 -9.53 1.59 -14.77
C ASP A 36 -9.81 0.40 -13.85
N LYS A 37 -10.28 -0.70 -14.45
CA LYS A 37 -10.48 -1.96 -13.73
C LYS A 37 -9.18 -2.41 -13.04
N PRO A 38 -9.24 -2.92 -11.80
CA PRO A 38 -8.09 -3.49 -11.14
C PRO A 38 -7.45 -4.60 -11.98
N ARG A 39 -6.12 -4.64 -12.01
CA ARG A 39 -5.38 -5.80 -12.52
C ARG A 39 -5.58 -6.96 -11.55
N ASP A 40 -5.68 -8.17 -12.09
CA ASP A 40 -5.81 -9.36 -11.24
C ASP A 40 -4.45 -9.77 -10.65
N PHE A 41 -4.18 -9.24 -9.45
CA PHE A 41 -2.94 -9.48 -8.72
C PHE A 41 -2.73 -10.95 -8.36
N ILE A 42 -3.81 -11.66 -8.00
CA ILE A 42 -3.74 -13.06 -7.57
C ILE A 42 -3.49 -13.95 -8.78
N GLN A 43 -4.20 -13.68 -9.88
CA GLN A 43 -4.04 -14.45 -11.12
C GLN A 43 -2.61 -14.36 -11.65
N ALA A 44 -1.98 -13.18 -11.63
CA ALA A 44 -0.59 -13.02 -12.05
C ALA A 44 0.38 -13.95 -11.29
N LEU A 45 0.17 -14.11 -9.98
CA LEU A 45 0.97 -15.03 -9.16
C LEU A 45 0.64 -16.49 -9.44
N ARG A 46 -0.65 -16.83 -9.58
CA ARG A 46 -1.12 -18.18 -9.90
C ARG A 46 -0.61 -18.66 -11.26
N GLU A 47 -0.58 -17.81 -12.27
CA GLU A 47 -0.07 -18.15 -13.59
C GLU A 47 1.42 -18.49 -13.56
N LYS A 48 2.24 -17.71 -12.83
CA LYS A 48 3.66 -18.03 -12.62
C LYS A 48 3.81 -19.36 -11.90
N HIS A 49 3.07 -19.55 -10.82
CA HIS A 49 3.10 -20.79 -10.04
C HIS A 49 2.72 -22.02 -10.88
N SER A 50 1.66 -21.93 -11.70
CA SER A 50 1.20 -23.03 -12.57
C SER A 50 2.23 -23.47 -13.60
N LYS A 51 3.14 -22.56 -13.97
CA LYS A 51 4.23 -22.79 -14.93
C LYS A 51 5.55 -23.17 -14.24
N ALA A 52 5.51 -23.44 -12.92
CA ALA A 52 6.70 -23.63 -12.09
C ALA A 52 7.72 -22.47 -12.17
N LEU A 53 7.24 -21.24 -12.42
CA LEU A 53 8.04 -20.03 -12.47
C LEU A 53 7.92 -19.23 -11.15
N PRO A 54 8.96 -18.47 -10.75
CA PRO A 54 8.86 -17.57 -9.61
C PRO A 54 7.79 -16.49 -9.79
N GLY A 55 6.93 -16.32 -8.78
CA GLY A 55 6.01 -15.19 -8.65
C GLY A 55 6.62 -14.12 -7.74
N VAL A 56 7.18 -13.05 -8.33
CA VAL A 56 7.89 -12.01 -7.59
C VAL A 56 7.00 -10.78 -7.43
N ILE A 57 6.79 -10.35 -6.17
CA ILE A 57 6.23 -9.04 -5.84
C ILE A 57 7.41 -8.11 -5.54
N ALA A 58 7.76 -7.27 -6.51
CA ALA A 58 8.86 -6.32 -6.34
C ALA A 58 8.38 -5.09 -5.56
N GLU A 59 8.92 -4.88 -4.36
CA GLU A 59 8.63 -3.71 -3.53
C GLU A 59 9.54 -2.53 -3.91
N ILE A 60 8.94 -1.37 -4.19
CA ILE A 60 9.68 -0.10 -4.35
C ILE A 60 9.67 0.62 -3.00
N LYS A 61 10.83 0.76 -2.36
CA LYS A 61 10.94 1.32 -1.00
C LYS A 61 12.12 2.26 -0.80
N LYS A 62 11.82 3.47 -0.33
CA LYS A 62 12.80 4.52 -0.04
C LYS A 62 13.57 4.25 1.27
N ALA A 63 12.88 3.89 2.33
CA ALA A 63 13.45 3.73 3.68
C ALA A 63 12.66 2.73 4.53
N SER A 64 13.22 2.28 5.65
CA SER A 64 12.52 1.50 6.67
C SER A 64 12.99 1.84 8.09
N PRO A 65 12.15 1.65 9.13
CA PRO A 65 12.57 1.88 10.52
C PRO A 65 13.82 1.09 10.93
N SER A 66 14.01 -0.12 10.39
CA SER A 66 15.12 -1.01 10.74
C SER A 66 16.40 -0.78 9.93
N LYS A 67 16.32 -0.17 8.74
CA LYS A 67 17.46 0.00 7.82
C LYS A 67 17.76 1.45 7.44
N GLY A 68 17.00 2.42 7.93
CA GLY A 68 17.14 3.81 7.51
C GLY A 68 16.80 3.96 6.02
N VAL A 69 17.48 4.89 5.33
CA VAL A 69 17.33 5.08 3.89
C VAL A 69 17.95 3.90 3.14
N ILE A 70 17.16 3.31 2.23
CA ILE A 70 17.56 2.16 1.39
C ILE A 70 18.10 2.64 0.05
N ARG A 71 17.51 3.70 -0.52
CA ARG A 71 17.92 4.27 -1.81
C ARG A 71 17.87 5.78 -1.76
N GLU A 72 18.95 6.46 -2.09
CA GLU A 72 18.92 7.93 -2.22
C GLU A 72 18.18 8.40 -3.48
N ASN A 73 17.74 9.66 -3.49
CA ASN A 73 17.00 10.23 -4.62
C ASN A 73 17.93 10.51 -5.80
#